data_AF-A0A521XUG6-F1
#
_entry.id   AF-A0A521XUG6-F1
#
_cell.length_a   1.000
_cell.length_b   1.000
_cell.length_c   1.000
_cell.angle_alpha   90.00
_cell.angle_beta   90.00
_cell.angle_gamma   90.00
#
_symmetry.space_group_name_H-M   'P 1'
#
loop_
_entity.id
_entity.type
_entity.pdbx_description
1 polymer ?
#
loop_
_entity_poly.entity_id
_entity_poly.type
_entity_poly.pdbx_seq_one_letter_code
_entity_poly.pdbx_strand_id
1 'polypeptide(L)'
;SARGVSRAELAERLGTSRAYVTKLLEGQENMTVKTLVRVANALEMKVAMKLVPRQRASRPVTSGRSAGASKVRAAPSRRSPAKRVAVAARARR
;
A
#
# COMPACT_ATOMS: atom_id res chain seq x y z
N SER A 1 14.29 -3.16 27.97
CA SER A 1 14.81 -4.18 27.05
C SER A 1 14.69 -3.71 25.61
N ALA A 2 15.62 -2.86 25.16
CA ALA A 2 15.75 -2.49 23.75
C ALA A 2 17.13 -2.98 23.32
N ARG A 3 17.18 -4.07 22.53
CA ARG A 3 18.43 -4.51 21.91
C ARG A 3 18.90 -3.31 21.08
N GLY A 4 20.01 -2.67 21.45
CA GLY A 4 20.52 -1.45 20.83
C GLY A 4 21.05 -1.66 19.40
N VAL A 5 20.26 -2.33 18.57
CA VAL A 5 20.59 -2.67 17.19
C VAL A 5 20.48 -1.40 16.35
N SER A 6 21.58 -1.02 15.71
CA SER A 6 21.59 0.14 14.84
C SER A 6 20.84 -0.14 13.53
N ARG A 7 20.40 0.91 12.82
CA ARG A 7 19.77 0.75 11.49
C ARG A 7 20.70 0.09 10.47
N ALA A 8 22.01 0.30 10.59
CA ALA A 8 23.01 -0.31 9.71
C ALA A 8 23.11 -1.82 9.99
N GLU A 9 23.21 -2.19 11.26
CA GLU A 9 23.27 -3.58 11.69
C GLU A 9 22.00 -4.36 11.33
N LEU A 10 20.81 -3.75 11.48
CA LEU A 10 19.56 -4.35 11.03
C LEU A 10 19.54 -4.55 9.51
N ALA A 11 20.11 -3.61 8.74
CA ALA A 11 20.18 -3.72 7.28
C ALA A 11 21.09 -4.89 6.85
N GLU A 12 22.24 -5.05 7.52
CA GLU A 12 23.16 -6.17 7.32
C GLU A 12 22.49 -7.51 7.64
N ARG A 13 21.85 -7.63 8.81
CA ARG A 13 21.12 -8.84 9.22
C ARG A 13 20.00 -9.21 8.26
N LEU A 14 19.34 -8.22 7.65
CA LEU A 14 18.27 -8.43 6.67
C LEU A 14 18.78 -8.66 5.25
N GLY A 15 20.05 -8.39 4.95
CA GLY A 15 20.59 -8.38 3.60
C GLY A 15 19.95 -7.31 2.72
N THR A 16 19.71 -6.11 3.26
CA THR A 16 19.01 -5.01 2.59
C THR A 16 19.76 -3.69 2.73
N SER A 17 19.31 -2.64 2.05
CA SER A 17 19.91 -1.31 2.19
C SER A 17 19.47 -0.61 3.48
N ARG A 18 20.33 0.26 4.01
CA ARG A 18 19.99 1.12 5.16
C ARG A 18 18.78 2.01 4.87
N ALA A 19 18.66 2.51 3.63
CA ALA A 19 17.51 3.29 3.19
C ALA A 19 16.20 2.48 3.22
N TYR A 20 16.26 1.18 2.85
CA TYR A 20 15.11 0.28 2.99
C TYR A 20 14.68 0.14 4.45
N VAL A 21 15.63 -0.08 5.37
CA VAL A 21 15.35 -0.18 6.80
C VAL A 21 14.76 1.12 7.36
N THR A 22 15.22 2.28 6.91
CA THR A 22 14.62 3.57 7.30
C THR A 22 13.16 3.66 6.86
N LYS A 23 12.86 3.42 5.59
CA LYS A 23 11.48 3.43 5.05
C LYS A 23 10.58 2.43 5.77
N LEU A 24 11.13 1.25 6.05
CA LEU A 24 10.47 0.20 6.81
C LEU A 24 10.05 0.75 8.19
N LEU A 25 10.98 1.25 8.99
CA LEU A 25 10.69 1.74 10.33
C LEU A 25 9.79 2.99 10.36
N GLU A 26 9.85 3.83 9.33
CA GLU A 26 8.99 5.00 9.17
C GLU A 26 7.54 4.65 8.75
N GLY A 27 7.27 3.37 8.47
CA GLY A 27 5.94 2.89 8.09
C GLY A 27 5.43 3.47 6.76
N GLN A 28 6.34 3.97 5.91
CA GLN A 28 5.98 4.64 4.64
C GLN A 28 5.51 3.64 3.56
N GLU A 29 5.71 2.33 3.78
CA GLU A 29 5.24 1.29 2.88
C GLU A 29 4.23 0.36 3.55
N ASN A 30 3.30 -0.16 2.76
CA ASN A 30 2.47 -1.30 3.14
C ASN A 30 3.36 -2.51 3.39
N MET A 31 3.76 -2.72 4.65
CA MET A 31 4.53 -3.89 5.04
C MET A 31 3.73 -5.16 4.87
N THR A 32 4.39 -6.19 4.34
CA THR A 32 3.85 -7.54 4.32
C THR A 32 4.11 -8.25 5.64
N VAL A 33 3.27 -9.23 5.98
CA VAL A 33 3.52 -10.15 7.10
C VAL A 33 4.88 -10.85 6.95
N LYS A 34 5.27 -11.20 5.72
CA LYS A 34 6.59 -11.78 5.42
C LYS A 34 7.73 -10.86 5.88
N THR A 35 7.62 -9.57 5.63
CA THR A 35 8.61 -8.58 6.06
C THR A 35 8.68 -8.51 7.58
N LEU A 36 7.53 -8.49 8.26
CA LEU A 36 7.46 -8.49 9.72
C LEU A 36 8.15 -9.72 10.34
N VAL A 37 7.93 -10.90 9.75
CA VAL A 37 8.59 -12.15 10.17
C VAL A 37 10.10 -12.10 9.94
N ARG A 38 10.57 -11.55 8.80
CA ARG A 38 12.01 -11.38 8.54
C ARG A 38 12.68 -10.48 9.58
N VAL A 39 12.04 -9.37 9.93
CA VAL A 39 12.53 -8.46 10.97
C VAL A 39 12.58 -9.15 12.33
N ALA A 40 11.51 -9.87 12.69
CA ALA A 40 11.48 -10.61 13.94
C ALA A 40 12.60 -11.65 14.01
N ASN A 41 12.83 -12.42 12.94
CA ASN A 41 13.92 -13.38 12.88
C ASN A 41 15.30 -12.72 13.02
N ALA A 42 15.54 -11.59 12.31
CA ALA A 42 16.80 -10.84 12.40
C ALA A 42 17.08 -10.29 13.82
N LEU A 43 16.04 -10.11 14.62
CA LEU A 43 16.12 -9.63 16.00
C LEU A 43 15.96 -10.74 17.05
N GLU A 44 15.85 -12.00 16.61
CA GLU A 44 15.54 -13.17 17.47
C GLU A 44 14.28 -12.96 18.32
N MET A 45 13.25 -12.40 17.69
CA MET A 45 11.95 -12.11 18.28
C MET A 45 10.87 -13.00 17.68
N LYS A 46 9.74 -13.07 18.38
CA LYS A 46 8.54 -13.76 17.91
C LYS A 46 7.49 -12.74 17.48
N VAL A 47 6.81 -13.01 16.37
CA VAL A 47 5.65 -12.23 15.94
C VAL A 47 4.39 -12.80 16.60
N ALA A 48 3.65 -11.97 17.33
CA ALA A 48 2.35 -12.33 17.88
C ALA A 48 1.26 -11.50 17.20
N MET A 49 0.38 -12.16 16.44
CA MET A 49 -0.74 -11.52 15.75
C MET A 49 -2.04 -12.25 16.07
N LYS A 50 -3.11 -11.50 16.32
CA LYS A 50 -4.44 -12.03 16.65
C LYS A 50 -5.46 -11.49 15.66
N LEU A 51 -6.29 -12.36 15.12
CA LEU A 51 -7.47 -11.97 14.37
C LEU A 51 -8.59 -11.66 15.37
N VAL A 52 -9.25 -10.54 15.16
CA VAL A 52 -10.43 -10.14 15.95
C VAL A 52 -11.62 -9.99 15.01
N PRO A 53 -12.85 -10.28 15.46
CA PRO A 53 -14.04 -10.02 14.65
C PRO A 53 -14.06 -8.59 14.16
N ARG A 54 -14.21 -8.40 12.85
CA ARG A 54 -14.35 -7.07 12.27
C ARG A 54 -15.68 -6.51 12.74
N GLN A 55 -15.65 -5.53 13.63
CA GLN A 55 -16.86 -4.80 14.00
C GLN A 55 -17.43 -4.21 12.70
N ARG A 56 -18.55 -4.76 12.24
CA ARG A 56 -19.41 -4.05 11.30
C ARG A 56 -19.94 -2.88 12.12
N ALA A 57 -19.36 -1.70 11.92
CA ALA A 57 -20.09 -0.48 12.20
C ALA A 57 -21.41 -0.65 11.45
N SER A 58 -22.50 -0.87 12.19
CA SER A 58 -23.83 -0.75 11.66
C SER A 58 -23.94 0.69 11.23
N ARG A 59 -23.55 0.98 9.98
CA ARG A 59 -23.99 2.20 9.31
C ARG A 59 -25.50 2.13 9.47
N PRO A 60 -26.16 3.09 10.15
CA PRO A 60 -27.60 3.10 10.19
C PRO A 60 -28.05 3.02 8.73
N VAL A 61 -28.65 1.88 8.39
CA VAL A 61 -29.35 1.72 7.14
C VAL A 61 -30.48 2.73 7.26
N THR A 62 -30.35 3.88 6.61
CA THR A 62 -31.47 4.79 6.41
C THR A 62 -32.41 4.08 5.46
N SER A 63 -33.21 3.15 5.99
CA SER A 63 -34.40 2.64 5.37
C SER A 63 -35.41 3.78 5.34
N GLY A 64 -35.40 4.58 4.28
CA GLY A 64 -36.41 5.63 4.11
C GLY A 64 -36.02 6.77 3.18
N ARG A 65 -36.08 6.52 1.87
CA ARG A 65 -36.77 7.43 0.92
C ARG A 65 -36.89 6.78 -0.45
N SER A 66 -38.00 6.06 -0.62
CA SER A 66 -38.68 5.98 -1.90
C SER A 66 -39.20 7.36 -2.27
N ALA A 67 -38.60 8.03 -3.27
CA ALA A 67 -39.26 9.04 -4.09
C ALA A 67 -38.37 9.40 -5.30
N GLY A 68 -38.83 8.94 -6.47
CA GLY A 68 -38.56 9.38 -7.84
C GLY A 68 -37.44 10.38 -8.15
N ALA A 69 -36.61 10.02 -9.12
CA ALA A 69 -36.55 10.71 -10.42
C ALA A 69 -35.55 9.99 -11.32
N SER A 70 -36.08 9.12 -12.19
CA SER A 70 -35.39 8.70 -13.41
C SER A 70 -35.04 9.95 -14.21
N LYS A 71 -33.77 10.32 -14.26
CA LYS A 71 -33.23 11.13 -15.35
C LYS A 71 -32.07 10.39 -15.97
N VAL A 72 -32.44 9.54 -16.93
CA VAL A 72 -31.54 8.93 -17.91
C VAL A 72 -30.75 10.06 -18.56
N ARG A 73 -29.49 10.22 -18.15
CA ARG A 73 -28.55 11.10 -18.85
C ARG A 73 -27.77 10.20 -19.80
N ALA A 74 -28.14 10.27 -21.07
CA ALA A 74 -27.50 9.56 -22.17
C ALA A 74 -25.98 9.80 -22.18
N ALA A 75 -25.21 8.72 -22.20
CA ALA A 75 -23.79 8.76 -22.52
C ALA A 75 -23.63 8.58 -24.04
N PRO A 76 -22.94 9.48 -24.76
CA PRO A 76 -22.57 9.20 -26.14
C PRO A 76 -21.47 8.13 -26.15
N SER A 77 -21.82 6.96 -26.66
CA SER A 77 -20.88 5.94 -27.11
C SER A 77 -20.00 6.53 -28.21
N ARG A 78 -18.69 6.67 -27.98
CA ARG A 78 -17.67 6.67 -29.06
C ARG A 78 -16.34 6.09 -28.58
N ARG A 79 -16.16 4.81 -28.93
CA ARG A 79 -14.94 4.14 -29.47
C ARG A 79 -13.56 4.63 -28.97
N SER A 80 -12.85 3.75 -28.28
CA SER A 80 -11.38 3.62 -28.34
C SER A 80 -10.92 3.18 -29.75
N PRO A 81 -9.61 3.01 -30.05
CA PRO A 81 -8.40 3.76 -29.67
C PRO A 81 -7.59 4.17 -30.93
N ALA A 82 -6.88 5.30 -30.96
CA ALA A 82 -5.74 5.48 -31.88
C ALA A 82 -4.98 6.80 -31.69
N LYS A 83 -3.65 6.71 -31.83
CA LYS A 83 -2.69 7.77 -32.18
C LYS A 83 -2.32 8.78 -31.09
N ARG A 84 -1.10 8.65 -30.55
CA ARG A 84 0.11 9.28 -31.13
C ARG A 84 1.35 9.01 -30.25
N VAL A 85 2.26 8.20 -30.76
CA VAL A 85 3.68 8.25 -30.38
C VAL A 85 4.29 9.42 -31.15
N ALA A 86 4.83 10.42 -30.45
CA ALA A 86 5.81 11.37 -31.01
C ALA A 86 6.29 12.36 -29.92
N VAL A 87 7.43 12.08 -29.28
CA VAL A 87 8.34 13.03 -28.59
C VAL A 87 9.68 12.28 -28.47
N ALA A 88 10.88 12.75 -28.78
CA ALA A 88 11.39 13.98 -29.36
C ALA A 88 12.79 13.72 -29.95
N ALA A 89 13.25 14.67 -30.73
CA ALA A 89 14.49 14.67 -31.48
C ALA A 89 15.71 15.13 -30.67
N ARG A 90 16.88 14.62 -31.09
CA ARG A 90 18.13 15.36 -31.41
C ARG A 90 18.97 16.02 -30.29
N ALA A 91 20.18 15.48 -30.10
CA ALA A 91 21.44 16.22 -29.87
C ALA A 91 22.60 15.35 -30.40
N ARG A 92 23.17 15.62 -31.58
CA ARG A 92 24.25 16.59 -31.93
C ARG A 92 25.66 16.11 -31.52
N ARG A 93 26.41 15.81 -32.58
CA ARG A 93 27.89 15.76 -32.74
C ARG A 93 28.62 14.55 -32.21
#